data_AF-A0A3N1P212-F1
#
_entry.id   AF-A0A3N1P212-F1
#
_cell.length_a   1.000
_cell.length_b   1.000
_cell.length_c   1.000
_cell.angle_alpha   90.00
_cell.angle_beta   90.00
_cell.angle_gamma   90.00
#
_symmetry.space_group_name_H-M   'P 1'
#
loop_
_entity.id
_entity.type
_entity.pdbx_description
1 polymer ?
#
loop_
_entity_poly.entity_id
_entity_poly.type
_entity_poly.pdbx_seq_one_letter_code
_entity_poly.pdbx_strand_id
1 'polypeptide(L)' 'MQDEQEFDAERIKAIRAKTGLTQKAFAELIEVNMGTLRHWEQGRRVPTGPAKALLRALEKDVVAVLAALQ' A
#
# COMPACT_ATOMS: atom_id res chain seq x y z
N MET A 1 -19.82 -3.50 -15.01
CA MET A 1 -18.42 -3.96 -15.02
C MET A 1 -17.56 -2.79 -14.52
N GLN A 2 -17.50 -2.59 -13.20
CA GLN A 2 -16.85 -1.45 -12.55
C GLN A 2 -16.17 -1.92 -11.25
N ASP A 3 -15.31 -2.94 -11.31
CA ASP A 3 -14.66 -3.49 -10.10
C ASP A 3 -13.19 -3.93 -10.33
N GLU A 4 -12.46 -3.35 -11.29
CA GLU A 4 -11.09 -3.80 -11.59
C GLU A 4 -9.97 -3.02 -10.87
N GLN A 5 -10.25 -1.83 -10.32
CA GLN A 5 -9.25 -1.05 -9.58
C GLN A 5 -9.66 -0.82 -8.13
N GLU A 6 -9.50 -1.86 -7.33
CA GLU A 6 -9.77 -1.81 -5.89
C GLU A 6 -8.86 -0.83 -5.13
N PHE A 7 -7.64 -0.56 -5.61
CA PHE A 7 -6.69 0.35 -4.97
C PHE A 7 -6.30 1.47 -5.93
N ASP A 8 -6.88 2.65 -5.74
CA ASP A 8 -6.48 3.88 -6.41
C ASP A 8 -5.33 4.61 -5.67
N ALA A 9 -4.85 5.69 -6.29
CA ALA A 9 -3.72 6.47 -5.80
C ALA A 9 -3.97 7.12 -4.43
N GLU A 10 -5.20 7.61 -4.19
CA GLU A 10 -5.55 8.30 -2.94
C GLU A 10 -5.68 7.30 -1.79
N ARG A 11 -6.32 6.17 -2.05
CA ARG A 11 -6.46 5.06 -1.09
C ARG A 11 -5.10 4.55 -0.64
N ILE A 12 -4.15 4.37 -1.56
CA ILE A 12 -2.79 3.90 -1.22
C ILE A 12 -2.04 4.92 -0.37
N LYS A 13 -2.14 6.22 -0.72
CA LYS A 13 -1.57 7.31 0.12
C LYS A 13 -2.17 7.32 1.52
N ALA A 14 -3.48 7.12 1.64
CA ALA A 14 -4.17 7.10 2.92
C ALA A 14 -3.71 5.91 3.78
N ILE A 15 -3.56 4.71 3.20
CA ILE A 15 -3.02 3.54 3.91
C ILE A 15 -1.61 3.83 4.42
N ARG A 16 -0.73 4.38 3.59
CA ARG A 16 0.61 4.78 4.04
C ARG A 16 0.56 5.84 5.14
N ALA A 17 -0.31 6.84 5.01
CA ALA A 17 -0.42 7.88 6.02
C ALA A 17 -0.82 7.31 7.39
N LYS A 18 -1.69 6.28 7.43
CA LYS A 18 -2.08 5.59 8.67
C LYS A 18 -0.92 4.87 9.36
N THR A 19 0.12 4.45 8.63
CA THR A 19 1.32 3.84 9.25
C THR A 19 2.30 4.86 9.79
N GLY A 20 2.15 6.15 9.45
CA GLY A 20 3.10 7.21 9.80
C GLY A 20 4.44 7.12 9.05
N LEU A 21 4.56 6.22 8.06
CA LEU A 21 5.81 5.98 7.35
C LEU A 21 6.00 6.93 6.16
N THR A 22 7.27 7.25 5.88
CA THR A 22 7.67 7.89 4.63
C THR A 22 7.42 6.96 3.45
N GLN A 23 7.40 7.49 2.22
CA GLN A 23 7.24 6.66 1.03
C GLN A 23 8.34 5.59 0.92
N LYS A 24 9.58 5.92 1.29
CA LYS A 24 10.68 4.96 1.30
C LYS A 24 10.46 3.83 2.31
N ALA A 25 10.20 4.18 3.58
CA ALA A 25 10.01 3.19 4.64
C ALA A 25 8.75 2.32 4.40
N PHE A 26 7.69 2.90 3.84
CA PHE A 26 6.50 2.13 3.48
C PHE A 26 6.76 1.17 2.32
N ALA A 27 7.54 1.59 1.31
CA ALA A 27 7.91 0.71 0.20
C ALA A 27 8.75 -0.48 0.70
N GLU A 28 9.70 -0.21 1.61
CA GLU A 28 10.51 -1.25 2.28
C GLU A 28 9.63 -2.21 3.09
N LEU A 29 8.68 -1.68 3.88
CA LEU A 29 7.74 -2.48 4.68
C LEU A 29 6.91 -3.46 3.82
N ILE A 30 6.45 -3.01 2.65
CA ILE A 30 5.60 -3.83 1.76
C ILE A 30 6.41 -4.55 0.67
N GLU A 31 7.73 -4.60 0.81
CA GLU A 31 8.68 -5.28 -0.08
C GLU A 31 8.57 -4.88 -1.55
N VAL A 32 8.38 -3.59 -1.82
CA VAL A 32 8.44 -3.03 -3.18
C VAL A 32 9.49 -1.93 -3.27
N ASN A 33 10.00 -1.70 -4.47
CA ASN A 33 10.87 -0.54 -4.66
C ASN A 33 10.07 0.77 -4.56
N MET A 34 10.75 1.84 -4.14
CA MET A 34 10.16 3.18 -3.99
C MET A 34 9.49 3.69 -5.28
N GLY A 35 10.06 3.39 -6.45
CA GLY A 35 9.50 3.78 -7.74
C GLY A 35 8.15 3.12 -8.04
N THR A 36 7.95 1.88 -7.58
CA THR A 36 6.70 1.12 -7.72
C THR A 36 5.61 1.75 -6.88
N LEU A 37 5.89 1.99 -5.59
CA LEU A 37 4.98 2.72 -4.72
C LEU A 37 4.65 4.11 -5.27
N ARG A 38 5.64 4.83 -5.82
CA ARG A 38 5.41 6.13 -6.45
C ARG A 38 4.50 6.04 -7.67
N HIS A 39 4.66 5.03 -8.52
CA HIS A 39 3.73 4.81 -9.64
C HIS A 39 2.31 4.56 -9.15
N TRP A 40 2.15 3.81 -8.06
CA TRP A 40 0.84 3.55 -7.45
C TRP A 40 0.20 4.80 -6.86
N GLU A 41 0.92 5.55 -6.04
CA GLU A 41 0.44 6.79 -5.44
C GLU A 41 0.24 7.94 -6.45
N GLN A 42 0.68 7.76 -7.70
CA GLN A 42 0.42 8.67 -8.81
C GLN A 42 -0.64 8.14 -9.79
N GLY A 43 -1.19 6.94 -9.55
CA GLY A 43 -2.18 6.32 -10.43
C GLY A 43 -1.64 5.85 -11.79
N ARG A 44 -0.31 5.81 -11.95
CA ARG A 44 0.33 5.35 -13.20
C ARG A 44 0.32 3.83 -13.35
N ARG A 45 0.26 3.12 -12.23
CA ARG A 45 0.12 1.66 -12.13
C ARG A 45 -0.77 1.35 -10.93
N VAL A 46 -1.32 0.14 -10.90
CA VAL A 46 -2.07 -0.36 -9.75
C VAL A 46 -1.32 -1.52 -9.08
N PRO A 47 -1.49 -1.73 -7.76
CA PRO A 47 -0.96 -2.91 -7.09
C PRO A 47 -1.54 -4.19 -7.67
N THR A 48 -0.78 -5.29 -7.63
CA THR A 48 -1.23 -6.60 -8.10
C THR A 48 -0.90 -7.69 -7.09
N GLY A 49 -1.61 -8.82 -7.17
CA GLY A 49 -1.30 -10.04 -6.42
C GLY A 49 -1.11 -9.80 -4.90
N PRO A 50 0.00 -10.28 -4.31
CA PRO A 50 0.28 -10.18 -2.87
C PRO A 50 0.22 -8.76 -2.31
N ALA A 51 0.65 -7.76 -3.08
CA ALA A 51 0.63 -6.36 -2.62
C ALA A 51 -0.80 -5.88 -2.32
N LYS A 52 -1.81 -6.31 -3.11
CA LYS A 52 -3.22 -6.00 -2.81
C LYS A 52 -3.64 -6.62 -1.47
N ALA A 53 -3.25 -7.86 -1.20
CA ALA A 53 -3.60 -8.52 0.06
C ALA A 53 -2.99 -7.80 1.28
N LEU A 54 -1.72 -7.40 1.19
CA LEU A 54 -1.06 -6.66 2.26
C LEU A 54 -1.66 -5.26 2.44
N LEU A 55 -1.98 -4.55 1.35
CA LEU A 55 -2.67 -3.26 1.42
C LEU A 55 -4.06 -3.37 2.07
N ARG A 56 -4.83 -4.43 1.78
CA ARG A 56 -6.12 -4.70 2.46
C ARG A 56 -5.92 -4.94 3.95
N ALA A 57 -4.91 -5.72 4.31
CA ALA A 57 -4.61 -6.01 5.71
C ALA A 57 -4.23 -4.73 6.48
N LEU A 58 -3.32 -3.93 5.92
CA LEU A 58 -2.91 -2.64 6.49
C LEU A 58 -4.09 -1.67 6.59
N GLU A 59 -4.97 -1.63 5.59
CA GLU A 59 -6.14 -0.77 5.62
C GLU A 59 -7.11 -1.12 6.75
N LYS A 60 -7.26 -2.43 7.03
CA LYS A 60 -8.11 -2.96 8.09
C LYS A 60 -7.53 -2.69 9.48
N ASP A 61 -6.24 -2.96 9.68
CA ASP A 61 -5.57 -2.78 10.96
C ASP A 61 -4.06 -2.59 10.79
N VAL A 62 -3.61 -1.33 10.78
CA VAL A 62 -2.19 -1.01 10.70
C VAL A 62 -1.41 -1.49 11.92
N VAL A 63 -2.01 -1.49 13.12
CA VAL A 63 -1.30 -1.82 14.36
C VAL A 63 -1.01 -3.31 14.39
N ALA A 64 -2.03 -4.15 14.12
CA ALA A 64 -1.86 -5.59 14.10
C ALA A 64 -0.90 -6.05 12.99
N VAL A 65 -0.98 -5.44 11.80
CA VAL A 65 -0.09 -5.81 10.69
C VAL A 65 1.35 -5.39 10.96
N LEU A 66 1.59 -4.17 11.47
CA LEU A 66 2.95 -3.75 11.82
C LEU A 66 3.56 -4.63 12.92
N ALA A 67 2.77 -5.01 13.93
CA ALA A 67 3.23 -5.93 14.97
C ALA A 67 3.56 -7.34 14.46
N ALA A 68 2.93 -7.79 13.36
CA ALA A 68 3.18 -9.10 12.75
C ALA A 68 4.40 -9.13 11.79
N LEU A 69 4.91 -7.96 11.40
CA LEU A 69 6.05 -7.81 10.48
C LEU A 69 7.38 -7.50 11.20
N GLN A 70 7.37 -7.46 12.54
CA GLN A 70 8.54 -7.29 13.41
C GLN A 70 8.99 -8.63 13.99
#